data_AF-A0A521URM1-F1
#
_entry.id   AF-A0A521URM1-F1
#
_cell.length_a   1.000
_cell.length_b   1.000
_cell.length_c   1.000
_cell.angle_alpha   90.00
_cell.angle_beta   90.00
_cell.angle_gamma   90.00
#
_symmetry.space_group_name_H-M   'P 1'
#
loop_
_entity.id
_entity.type
_entity.pdbx_description
1 polymer ?
#
loop_
_entity_poly.entity_id
_entity_poly.type
_entity_poly.pdbx_seq_one_letter_code
_entity_poly.pdbx_strand_id
1 'polypeptide(L)' 'MGKITLATGALEGSYRIEVFNTLGNILITEIADGSVFELDSDRLPAGTYYLRVNHPDFQEVVTFVKM' A
#
# COMPACT_ATOMS: atom_id res chain seq x y z
N MET A 1 10.40 12.38 5.84
CA MET A 1 10.29 10.95 5.48
C MET A 1 8.87 10.52 5.75
N GLY A 2 8.05 10.41 4.71
CA GLY A 2 6.67 9.98 4.79
C GLY A 2 6.60 8.46 4.79
N LYS A 3 6.25 7.87 5.93
CA LYS A 3 5.92 6.45 6.04
C LYS A 3 4.43 6.25 6.12
N ILE A 4 3.93 5.23 5.45
CA ILE A 4 2.55 4.74 5.62
C ILE A 4 2.65 3.41 6.34
N THR A 5 2.07 3.33 7.54
CA THR A 5 1.99 2.09 8.31
C THR A 5 0.70 1.38 7.97
N LEU A 6 0.83 0.11 7.57
CA LEU A 6 -0.29 -0.79 7.36
C LEU A 6 -0.30 -1.82 8.48
N ALA A 7 -1.39 -1.88 9.23
CA ALA A 7 -1.63 -2.91 10.23
C ALA A 7 -2.68 -3.87 9.70
N THR A 8 -2.27 -5.11 9.42
CA THR A 8 -3.13 -6.15 8.82
C THR A 8 -3.79 -7.04 9.87
N GLY A 9 -3.45 -6.87 11.15
CA GLY A 9 -4.19 -7.47 12.26
C GLY A 9 -4.01 -8.99 12.46
N ALA A 10 -2.98 -9.58 11.84
CA ALA A 10 -2.63 -11.01 11.84
C ALA A 10 -3.14 -11.81 10.62
N LEU A 11 -3.08 -11.23 9.42
CA LEU A 11 -3.17 -12.03 8.20
C LEU A 11 -2.07 -13.10 8.20
N GLU A 12 -2.49 -14.35 7.98
CA GLU A 12 -1.56 -15.43 7.71
C GLU A 12 -1.21 -15.45 6.22
N GLY A 13 0.09 -15.51 5.91
CA GLY A 13 0.57 -15.55 4.53
C GLY A 13 1.01 -14.19 3.97
N SER A 14 1.52 -14.23 2.75
CA SER A 14 2.02 -13.05 2.05
C SER A 14 0.89 -12.33 1.31
N TYR A 15 0.94 -11.00 1.32
CA TYR A 15 0.07 -10.14 0.54
C TYR A 15 0.90 -9.23 -0.37
N ARG A 16 0.26 -8.75 -1.43
CA ARG A 16 0.85 -7.75 -2.34
C ARG A 16 0.29 -6.38 -2.01
N ILE A 17 1.18 -5.40 -1.91
CA ILE A 17 0.82 -4.00 -1.80
C ILE A 17 1.12 -3.31 -3.13
N GLU A 18 0.13 -2.60 -3.65
CA GLU A 18 0.27 -1.81 -4.87
C GLU A 18 -0.17 -0.37 -4.60
N VAL A 19 0.65 0.60 -4.97
CA VAL A 19 0.27 2.02 -4.97
C VAL A 19 0.11 2.48 -6.40
N PHE A 20 -1.03 3.08 -6.72
CA PHE A 20 -1.29 3.63 -8.04
C PHE A 20 -1.82 5.06 -7.97
N ASN A 21 -1.50 5.83 -9.01
CA ASN A 21 -1.98 7.20 -9.16
C ASN A 21 -3.44 7.24 -9.64
N THR A 22 -4.01 8.43 -9.75
CA THR A 22 -5.38 8.65 -10.25
C THR A 22 -5.60 8.26 -11.70
N LEU A 23 -4.53 8.04 -12.47
CA LEU A 23 -4.58 7.52 -13.83
C LEU A 23 -4.51 5.98 -13.87
N GLY A 24 -4.41 5.31 -12.72
CA GLY A 24 -4.31 3.86 -12.61
C GLY A 24 -2.91 3.29 -12.86
N ASN A 25 -1.86 4.13 -12.95
CA ASN A 25 -0.50 3.64 -13.09
C ASN A 25 0.04 3.18 -11.74
N ILE A 26 0.50 1.93 -11.66
CA ILE A 26 1.18 1.38 -10.50
C ILE A 26 2.57 2.00 -10.40
N LEU A 27 2.87 2.61 -9.26
CA LEU A 27 4.13 3.28 -8.95
C LEU A 27 4.97 2.49 -7.95
N ILE A 28 4.31 1.72 -7.09
CA ILE A 28 4.97 0.87 -6.10
C ILE A 28 4.28 -0.49 -6.11
N THR A 29 5.07 -1.56 -6.11
CA THR A 29 4.62 -2.93 -5.87
C THR A 29 5.57 -3.56 -4.87
N GLU A 30 5.03 -4.06 -3.77
CA GLU A 30 5.81 -4.75 -2.73
C GLU A 30 5.09 -6.05 -2.35
N ILE A 31 5.86 -7.04 -1.90
CA ILE A 31 5.32 -8.23 -1.24
C ILE A 31 5.67 -8.11 0.23
N ALA A 32 4.67 -8.28 1.07
CA ALA A 32 4.81 -8.21 2.51
C ALA A 32 4.24 -9.47 3.15
N ASP A 33 4.76 -9.80 4.32
CA ASP A 33 4.25 -10.82 5.20
C ASP A 33 4.18 -10.28 6.62
N GLY A 34 3.36 -10.91 7.46
CA GLY A 34 3.19 -10.50 8.85
C GLY A 34 2.17 -9.38 9.06
N SER A 35 2.08 -8.95 10.33
CA SER A 35 0.98 -8.14 10.86
C SER A 35 1.14 -6.63 10.63
N VAL A 36 2.35 -6.17 10.31
CA VAL A 36 2.67 -4.75 10.10
C VAL A 36 3.63 -4.59 8.93
N PHE A 37 3.32 -3.67 8.03
CA PHE A 37 4.19 -3.26 6.94
C PHE A 37 4.36 -1.75 6.93
N GLU A 38 5.58 -1.29 6.65
CA GLU A 38 5.89 0.12 6.45
C GLU A 38 6.20 0.38 4.97
N LEU A 39 5.34 1.16 4.33
CA LEU A 39 5.55 1.63 2.97
C LEU A 39 6.34 2.95 2.99
N ASP A 40 7.46 2.98 2.27
CA ASP A 40 8.17 4.21 1.97
C ASP A 40 7.49 4.98 0.83
N SER A 41 6.95 6.16 1.16
CA SER A 41 6.27 7.05 0.23
C SER A 41 7.13 8.25 -0.19
N ASP A 42 8.40 8.35 0.20
CA ASP A 42 9.26 9.51 -0.11
C ASP A 42 9.52 9.67 -1.60
N ARG A 43 9.47 8.57 -2.36
CA ARG A 43 9.57 8.56 -3.83
C ARG A 43 8.31 9.05 -4.54
N LEU A 44 7.20 9.26 -3.82
CA LEU A 44 5.95 9.73 -4.39
C LEU A 44 5.89 11.27 -4.31
N PRO A 45 5.66 11.96 -5.45
CA PRO A 45 5.31 13.37 -5.44
C PRO A 45 4.08 13.66 -4.55
N ALA A 46 3.89 14.91 -4.16
CA ALA A 46 2.64 15.32 -3.52
C ALA A 46 1.46 15.06 -4.48
N GLY A 47 0.39 14.47 -3.97
CA GLY A 47 -0.73 14.04 -4.80
C GLY A 47 -1.67 13.04 -4.12
N THR A 48 -2.74 12.69 -4.83
CA THR A 48 -3.70 11.67 -4.40
C THR A 48 -3.32 10.32 -5.00
N TYR A 49 -3.34 9.29 -4.16
CA TYR A 49 -2.98 7.93 -4.52
C TYR A 49 -3.99 6.94 -3.96
N TYR A 50 -3.97 5.74 -4.53
CA TYR A 50 -4.69 4.59 -4.03
C TYR A 50 -3.67 3.54 -3.62
N LEU A 51 -3.84 3.00 -2.43
CA LEU A 51 -3.12 1.83 -1.96
C LEU A 51 -4.07 0.64 -2.02
N ARG A 52 -3.65 -0.43 -2.68
CA ARG A 52 -4.35 -1.70 -2.74
C ARG A 52 -3.56 -2.76 -2.00
N VAL A 53 -4.23 -3.42 -1.05
CA VAL A 53 -3.77 -4.64 -0.41
C VAL A 53 -4.47 -5.81 -1.09
N ASN A 54 -3.68 -6.71 -1.66
CA ASN A 54 -4.13 -7.92 -2.34
C ASN A 54 -3.67 -9.14 -1.55
N HIS A 55 -4.59 -9.76 -0.81
CA HIS A 55 -4.41 -11.03 -0.15
C HIS A 55 -5.26 -12.10 -0.88
N PRO A 56 -4.92 -13.40 -0.80
CA PRO A 56 -5.76 -14.46 -1.39
C PRO A 56 -7.24 -14.41 -0.93
N ASP A 57 -7.48 -14.06 0.32
CA ASP A 57 -8.82 -14.10 0.92
C ASP A 57 -9.59 -12.78 0.84
N PHE A 58 -8.90 -11.65 0.61
CA PHE A 58 -9.56 -10.34 0.51
C PHE A 58 -8.71 -9.35 -0.27
N GLN A 59 -9.39 -8.33 -0.78
CA GLN A 59 -8.76 -7.16 -1.39
C GLN A 59 -9.32 -5.93 -0.71
N GLU A 60 -8.43 -5.01 -0.34
CA GLU A 60 -8.79 -3.72 0.21
C GLU A 60 -8.12 -2.61 -0.58
N VAL A 61 -8.84 -1.52 -0.81
CA VAL A 61 -8.33 -0.32 -1.48
C VAL A 61 -8.64 0.90 -0.64
N VAL A 62 -7.61 1.68 -0.33
CA VAL A 62 -7.71 2.91 0.44
C VAL A 62 -7.12 4.08 -0.36
N THR A 63 -7.74 5.25 -0.23
CA THR A 63 -7.21 6.49 -0.83
C THR A 63 -6.42 7.25 0.22
N PHE A 64 -5.27 7.78 -0.18
CA PHE A 64 -4.49 8.68 0.67
C PHE A 64 -3.95 9.86 -0.13
N VAL A 65 -3.67 10.96 0.58
CA VAL A 65 -3.07 12.17 0.01
C VAL A 65 -1.67 12.30 0.58
N LYS A 66 -0.66 12.32 -0.30
CA LYS A 66 0.70 12.70 0.06
C LYS A 66 0.79 14.23 0.04
N MET A 67 1.02 14.82 1.21
CA MET A 67 1.31 16.25 1.38
C MET A 67 2.79 16.54 1.21
#